data_AF-A0A3P3UC48-F1
#
_entry.id   AF-A0A3P3UC48-F1
#
_cell.length_a   1.000
_cell.length_b   1.000
_cell.length_c   1.000
_cell.angle_alpha   90.00
_cell.angle_beta   90.00
_cell.angle_gamma   90.00
#
_symmetry.space_group_name_H-M   'P 1'
#
loop_
_entity.id
_entity.type
_entity.pdbx_description
1 polymer ?
#
loop_
_entity_poly.entity_id
_entity_poly.type
_entity_poly.pdbx_seq_one_letter_code
_entity_poly.pdbx_strand_id
1 'polypeptide(L)'
;MLLPILMLLLCLLGGGAAFFFLRHGKRRSKETADLAAQTAQQFVNVRDIQGHFLYTMDGWMLCYLRIFPISLDLLSLTEKRLLIRKLTAELSSIRFPFKFLAVSRPVDISPLINDLSSLLSVADATQKELLRQEVLEMNTLALSGEVVERQFYLALWQRQDAGGERDLLEKAKRLAQHFGDAQVQSHLLKQQEIVRLCNLVNNPAYTHLDLDEPESTIPSLLRMEA
;
A
#
# COMPACT_ATOMS: atom_id res chain seq x y z
N MET A 1 -51.19 0.59 -55.45
CA MET A 1 -51.27 0.31 -53.99
C MET A 1 -50.00 -0.28 -53.37
N LEU A 2 -49.03 -0.82 -54.13
CA LEU A 2 -47.79 -1.42 -53.58
C LEU A 2 -46.71 -0.40 -53.14
N LEU A 3 -46.57 0.72 -53.86
CA LEU A 3 -45.57 1.77 -53.59
C LEU A 3 -45.60 2.38 -52.17
N PRO A 4 -46.76 2.72 -51.57
CA PRO A 4 -46.77 3.26 -50.21
C PRO A 4 -46.37 2.24 -49.14
N ILE A 5 -46.60 0.95 -49.38
CA ILE A 5 -46.24 -0.14 -48.46
C ILE A 5 -44.71 -0.34 -48.46
N LEU A 6 -44.08 -0.27 -49.63
CA LEU A 6 -42.62 -0.38 -49.77
C LEU A 6 -41.88 0.78 -49.08
N MET A 7 -42.42 2.01 -49.20
CA MET A 7 -41.87 3.20 -48.53
C MET A 7 -41.95 3.12 -47.01
N LEU A 8 -43.07 2.64 -46.47
CA LEU A 8 -43.24 2.43 -45.03
C LEU A 8 -42.24 1.40 -44.48
N LEU A 9 -41.99 0.33 -45.23
CA LEU A 9 -41.06 -0.72 -44.84
C LEU A 9 -39.60 -0.22 -44.86
N LEU A 10 -39.25 0.61 -45.85
CA LEU A 10 -37.93 1.25 -45.94
C LEU A 10 -37.71 2.24 -44.77
N CYS A 11 -38.73 3.03 -44.42
CA CYS A 11 -38.66 3.94 -43.27
C CYS A 11 -38.57 3.20 -41.93
N LEU A 12 -39.27 2.08 -41.76
CA LEU A 12 -39.18 1.25 -40.56
C LEU A 12 -37.81 0.59 -40.41
N LEU A 13 -37.25 0.05 -41.50
CA LEU A 13 -35.91 -0.55 -41.49
C LEU A 13 -34.81 0.50 -41.29
N GLY A 14 -34.88 1.63 -41.98
CA GLY A 14 -33.94 2.73 -41.82
C GLY A 14 -34.00 3.38 -40.44
N GLY A 15 -35.22 3.63 -39.93
CA GLY A 15 -35.45 4.15 -38.59
C GLY A 15 -35.01 3.18 -37.48
N GLY A 16 -35.28 1.88 -37.66
CA GLY A 16 -34.84 0.83 -36.75
C GLY A 16 -33.32 0.68 -36.69
N ALA A 17 -32.64 0.69 -37.85
CA ALA A 17 -31.19 0.64 -37.93
C ALA A 17 -30.52 1.89 -37.32
N ALA A 18 -31.04 3.09 -37.62
CA ALA A 18 -30.56 4.33 -37.02
C ALA A 18 -30.76 4.34 -35.50
N PHE A 19 -31.93 3.92 -35.01
CA PHE A 19 -32.22 3.83 -33.58
C PHE A 19 -31.31 2.82 -32.86
N PHE A 20 -31.01 1.69 -33.50
CA PHE A 20 -30.08 0.70 -32.97
C PHE A 20 -28.64 1.26 -32.87
N PHE A 21 -28.16 1.94 -33.92
CA PHE A 21 -26.84 2.59 -33.92
C PHE A 21 -26.72 3.73 -32.89
N LEU A 22 -27.73 4.60 -32.79
CA LEU A 22 -27.77 5.69 -31.80
C LEU A 22 -27.81 5.14 -30.36
N ARG A 23 -28.51 4.03 -30.12
CA ARG A 23 -28.55 3.38 -28.80
C ARG A 23 -27.23 2.69 -28.46
N HIS A 24 -26.55 2.09 -29.44
CA HIS A 24 -25.23 1.48 -29.22
C HIS A 24 -24.13 2.53 -28.97
N GLY A 25 -24.18 3.67 -29.68
CA GLY A 25 -23.29 4.80 -29.46
C GLY A 25 -23.47 5.44 -28.07
N LYS A 26 -24.72 5.62 -27.62
CA LYS A 26 -25.02 6.10 -26.25
C LYS A 26 -24.57 5.12 -25.16
N ARG A 27 -24.61 3.81 -25.38
CA ARG A 27 -24.12 2.80 -24.43
C ARG A 27 -22.60 2.89 -24.23
N ARG A 28 -21.82 2.98 -25.31
CA ARG A 28 -20.37 3.18 -25.22
C ARG A 28 -19.99 4.51 -24.56
N SER A 29 -20.69 5.60 -24.90
CA SER A 29 -20.49 6.89 -24.25
C SER A 29 -20.85 6.90 -22.76
N LYS A 30 -21.76 6.02 -22.33
CA LYS A 30 -22.15 5.88 -20.92
C LYS A 30 -21.16 5.03 -20.14
N GLU A 31 -20.60 3.97 -20.72
CA GLU A 31 -19.48 3.22 -20.14
C GLU A 31 -18.23 4.09 -19.95
N THR A 32 -17.87 4.93 -20.92
CA THR A 32 -16.73 5.85 -20.79
C THR A 32 -16.99 6.99 -19.80
N ALA A 33 -18.25 7.42 -19.65
CA ALA A 33 -18.64 8.41 -18.63
C ALA A 33 -18.70 7.82 -17.22
N ASP A 34 -19.11 6.54 -17.07
CA ASP A 34 -19.13 5.83 -15.77
C ASP A 34 -17.71 5.61 -15.24
N LEU A 35 -16.72 5.40 -16.11
CA LEU A 35 -15.29 5.35 -15.72
C LEU A 35 -14.80 6.67 -15.11
N ALA A 36 -15.26 7.82 -15.61
CA ALA A 36 -14.91 9.14 -15.08
C ALA A 36 -15.67 9.49 -13.78
N ALA A 37 -16.75 8.76 -13.48
CA ALA A 37 -17.58 8.92 -12.28
C ALA A 37 -17.36 7.81 -11.23
N GLN A 38 -16.34 6.95 -11.40
CA GLN A 38 -16.00 5.98 -10.37
C GLN A 38 -15.55 6.71 -9.11
N THR A 39 -16.29 6.51 -8.03
CA THR A 39 -15.91 7.02 -6.72
C THR A 39 -14.57 6.40 -6.29
N ALA A 40 -13.74 7.15 -5.55
CA ALA A 40 -12.44 6.64 -5.07
C ALA A 40 -12.58 5.31 -4.31
N GLN A 41 -13.70 5.12 -3.60
CA GLN A 41 -14.06 3.89 -2.89
C GLN A 41 -14.28 2.69 -3.83
N GLN A 42 -14.92 2.90 -4.98
CA GLN A 42 -15.09 1.86 -6.00
C GLN A 42 -13.76 1.54 -6.68
N PHE A 43 -12.91 2.54 -6.92
CA PHE A 43 -11.59 2.35 -7.49
C PHE A 43 -10.68 1.51 -6.57
N VAL A 44 -10.70 1.77 -5.25
CA VAL A 44 -9.84 1.09 -4.26
C VAL A 44 -10.49 -0.18 -3.67
N ASN A 45 -11.75 -0.48 -4.03
CA ASN A 45 -12.55 -1.59 -3.46
C ASN A 45 -12.64 -1.54 -1.91
N VAL A 46 -12.96 -0.38 -1.36
CA VAL A 46 -13.14 -0.17 0.08
C VAL A 46 -14.56 0.27 0.35
N ARG A 47 -15.28 -0.53 1.14
CA ARG A 47 -16.62 -0.21 1.64
C ARG A 47 -16.55 0.70 2.85
N ASP A 48 -15.77 0.30 3.85
CA ASP A 48 -15.63 1.03 5.10
C ASP A 48 -14.34 0.64 5.83
N ILE A 49 -13.86 1.50 6.72
CA ILE A 49 -12.73 1.21 7.61
C ILE A 49 -13.18 1.57 9.03
N GLN A 50 -13.28 0.57 9.91
CA GLN A 50 -13.68 0.77 11.30
C GLN A 50 -12.71 0.07 12.25
N GLY A 51 -12.22 0.81 13.26
CA GLY A 51 -11.32 0.27 14.27
C GLY A 51 -10.01 -0.27 13.67
N HIS A 52 -9.90 -1.59 13.56
CA HIS A 52 -8.73 -2.31 13.03
C HIS A 52 -9.01 -3.03 11.70
N PHE A 53 -10.20 -2.84 11.12
CA PHE A 53 -10.65 -3.59 9.97
C PHE A 53 -10.92 -2.69 8.78
N LEU A 54 -10.59 -3.21 7.60
CA LEU A 54 -11.02 -2.68 6.31
C LEU A 54 -12.02 -3.66 5.71
N TYR A 55 -13.21 -3.17 5.39
CA TYR A 55 -14.27 -3.93 4.74
C TYR A 55 -14.26 -3.62 3.26
N THR A 56 -14.19 -4.64 2.41
CA THR A 56 -14.26 -4.46 0.94
C THR A 56 -15.71 -4.55 0.46
N MET A 57 -15.96 -4.08 -0.77
CA MET A 57 -17.29 -4.19 -1.38
C MET A 57 -17.64 -5.65 -1.71
N ASP A 58 -16.64 -6.49 -1.93
CA ASP A 58 -16.78 -7.92 -2.24
C ASP A 58 -17.06 -8.81 -1.01
N GLY A 59 -17.27 -8.22 0.16
CA GLY A 59 -17.59 -8.96 1.39
C GLY A 59 -16.38 -9.59 2.09
N TRP A 60 -15.17 -9.08 1.82
CA TRP A 60 -13.97 -9.43 2.59
C TRP A 60 -13.74 -8.42 3.71
N MET A 61 -13.08 -8.89 4.75
CA MET A 61 -12.58 -8.10 5.85
C MET A 61 -11.08 -8.30 5.94
N LEU A 62 -10.34 -7.21 6.02
CA LEU A 62 -8.89 -7.21 6.11
C LEU A 62 -8.46 -6.59 7.43
N CYS A 63 -7.37 -7.10 7.96
CA CYS A 63 -6.67 -6.54 9.11
C CYS A 63 -5.19 -6.44 8.78
N TYR A 64 -4.54 -5.38 9.26
CA TYR A 64 -3.15 -5.08 8.92
C TYR A 64 -2.30 -5.02 10.19
N LEU A 65 -1.10 -5.62 10.11
CA LEU A 65 -0.06 -5.55 11.13
C LEU A 65 1.15 -4.82 10.55
N ARG A 66 1.63 -3.76 11.22
CA ARG A 66 2.90 -3.11 10.87
C ARG A 66 4.04 -3.85 11.54
N ILE A 67 5.11 -4.09 10.80
CA ILE A 67 6.38 -4.64 11.32
C ILE A 67 7.43 -3.55 11.24
N PHE A 68 8.13 -3.29 12.35
CA PHE A 68 9.24 -2.34 12.34
C PHE A 68 10.52 -3.02 11.84
N PRO A 69 11.26 -2.36 10.94
CA PRO A 69 12.53 -2.89 10.46
C PRO A 69 13.57 -2.95 11.58
N ILE A 70 14.46 -3.93 11.47
CA ILE A 70 15.64 -4.07 12.32
C ILE A 70 16.87 -3.81 11.47
N SER A 71 17.78 -2.97 11.94
CA SER A 71 19.06 -2.71 11.29
C SER A 71 19.96 -3.93 11.38
N LEU A 72 19.93 -4.77 10.34
CA LEU A 72 20.74 -5.99 10.28
C LEU A 72 22.24 -5.66 10.27
N ASP A 73 22.66 -4.50 9.79
CA ASP A 73 24.08 -4.11 9.72
C ASP A 73 24.72 -3.91 11.10
N LEU A 74 23.90 -3.60 12.11
CA LEU A 74 24.36 -3.49 13.50
C LEU A 74 24.53 -4.85 14.19
N LEU A 75 24.10 -5.94 13.55
CA LEU A 75 24.14 -7.29 14.11
C LEU A 75 25.35 -8.08 13.60
N SER A 76 25.99 -8.80 14.50
CA SER A 76 26.97 -9.83 14.17
C SER A 76 26.35 -10.99 13.39
N LEU A 77 27.16 -11.77 12.67
CA LEU A 77 26.71 -12.98 11.97
C LEU A 77 26.02 -13.99 12.92
N THR A 78 26.50 -14.08 14.15
CA THR A 78 25.92 -14.92 15.20
C THR A 78 24.53 -14.45 15.62
N GLU A 79 24.34 -13.14 15.83
CA GLU A 79 23.05 -12.56 16.18
C GLU A 79 22.05 -12.68 15.02
N LYS A 80 22.49 -12.44 13.79
CA LYS A 80 21.67 -12.67 12.58
C LYS A 80 21.14 -14.10 12.53
N ARG A 81 22.01 -15.10 12.72
CA ARG A 81 21.62 -16.51 12.74
C ARG A 81 20.66 -16.84 13.88
N LEU A 82 20.88 -16.27 15.06
CA LEU A 82 20.00 -16.45 16.21
C LEU A 82 18.60 -15.87 15.93
N LEU A 83 18.54 -14.65 15.39
CA LEU A 83 17.29 -13.99 15.03
C LEU A 83 16.51 -14.79 13.98
N ILE A 84 17.18 -15.26 12.92
CA ILE A 84 16.56 -16.10 11.88
C ILE A 84 15.96 -17.37 12.51
N ARG A 85 16.70 -18.05 13.38
CA ARG A 85 16.22 -19.27 14.05
C ARG A 85 15.01 -19.01 14.95
N LYS A 86 15.05 -17.94 15.75
CA LYS A 86 13.93 -17.52 16.61
C LYS A 86 12.68 -17.20 15.77
N LEU A 87 12.82 -16.36 14.74
CA LEU A 87 11.73 -16.01 13.84
C LEU A 87 11.15 -17.24 13.15
N THR A 88 12.02 -18.15 12.67
CA THR A 88 11.57 -19.38 12.00
C THR A 88 10.78 -20.26 12.95
N ALA A 89 11.24 -20.43 14.19
CA ALA A 89 10.56 -21.23 15.20
C ALA A 89 9.18 -20.64 15.53
N GLU A 90 9.11 -19.33 15.81
CA GLU A 90 7.84 -18.66 16.15
C GLU A 90 6.85 -18.70 14.98
N LEU A 91 7.31 -18.33 13.78
CA LEU A 91 6.45 -18.25 12.60
C LEU A 91 6.03 -19.63 12.07
N SER A 92 6.80 -20.69 12.33
CA SER A 92 6.43 -22.06 11.93
C SER A 92 5.11 -22.55 12.54
N SER A 93 4.69 -21.94 13.66
CA SER A 93 3.46 -22.29 14.36
C SER A 93 2.18 -21.71 13.70
N ILE A 94 2.35 -20.78 12.75
CA ILE A 94 1.25 -20.10 12.06
C ILE A 94 0.72 -21.00 10.95
N ARG A 95 -0.59 -21.24 10.97
CA ARG A 95 -1.28 -22.13 10.00
C ARG A 95 -2.25 -21.43 9.07
N PHE A 96 -2.23 -20.10 9.04
CA PHE A 96 -3.12 -19.29 8.21
C PHE A 96 -2.32 -18.47 7.20
N PRO A 97 -2.89 -18.17 6.02
CA PRO A 97 -2.22 -17.34 5.03
C PRO A 97 -2.19 -15.87 5.47
N PHE A 98 -1.12 -15.19 5.11
CA PHE A 98 -0.98 -13.74 5.22
C PHE A 98 -0.19 -13.22 4.02
N LYS A 99 -0.34 -11.93 3.71
CA LYS A 99 0.36 -11.27 2.60
C LYS A 99 1.33 -10.26 3.16
N PHE A 100 2.59 -10.34 2.73
CA PHE A 100 3.59 -9.34 3.04
C PHE A 100 3.54 -8.18 2.04
N LEU A 101 3.65 -6.97 2.54
CA LEU A 101 3.65 -5.72 1.79
C LEU A 101 4.85 -4.89 2.22
N ALA A 102 5.63 -4.42 1.26
CA ALA A 102 6.71 -3.47 1.47
C ALA A 102 6.37 -2.21 0.67
N VAL A 103 6.12 -1.11 1.36
CA VAL A 103 5.62 0.14 0.77
C VAL A 103 6.60 1.26 1.05
N SER A 104 6.91 2.05 0.03
CA SER A 104 7.78 3.23 0.13
C SER A 104 6.96 4.41 0.65
N ARG A 105 7.41 5.06 1.73
CA ARG A 105 6.81 6.29 2.24
C ARG A 105 7.82 7.43 2.16
N PRO A 106 7.45 8.62 1.64
CA PRO A 106 8.34 9.78 1.69
C PRO A 106 8.64 10.14 3.16
N VAL A 107 9.92 10.30 3.45
CA VAL A 107 10.40 10.70 4.78
C VAL A 107 10.09 12.18 4.97
N ASP A 108 9.52 12.51 6.12
CA ASP A 108 9.43 13.90 6.54
C ASP A 108 10.76 14.30 7.20
N ILE A 109 11.57 15.06 6.48
CA ILE A 109 12.88 15.53 6.94
C ILE A 109 12.82 16.90 7.62
N SER A 110 11.64 17.51 7.72
CA SER A 110 11.43 18.80 8.40
C SER A 110 11.96 18.79 9.84
N PRO A 111 11.79 17.72 10.64
CA PRO A 111 12.35 17.66 12.00
C PRO A 111 13.87 17.79 12.02
N LEU A 112 14.59 17.10 11.13
CA LEU A 112 16.05 17.17 11.03
C LEU A 112 16.51 18.58 10.64
N ILE A 113 15.81 19.22 9.70
CA ILE A 113 16.08 20.61 9.30
C ILE A 113 15.90 21.56 10.48
N ASN A 114 14.87 21.37 11.30
CA ASN A 114 14.64 22.17 12.49
C ASN A 114 15.73 21.98 13.54
N ASP A 115 16.18 20.73 13.76
CA ASP A 115 17.26 20.41 14.69
C ASP A 115 18.57 21.08 14.26
N LEU A 116 18.96 20.94 12.98
CA LEU A 116 20.15 21.61 12.41
C LEU A 116 20.04 23.13 12.52
N SER A 117 18.85 23.67 12.27
CA SER A 117 18.58 25.11 12.38
C SER A 117 18.68 25.61 13.82
N SER A 118 18.33 24.79 14.81
CA SER A 118 18.48 25.14 16.22
C SER A 118 19.96 25.24 16.63
N LEU A 119 20.81 24.37 16.09
CA LEU A 119 22.25 24.34 16.36
C LEU A 119 22.99 25.56 15.80
N LEU A 120 22.46 26.20 14.75
CA LEU A 120 23.00 27.46 14.21
C LEU A 120 23.08 28.58 15.26
N SER A 121 22.23 28.55 16.29
CA SER A 121 22.22 29.59 17.33
C SER A 121 23.43 29.52 18.26
N VAL A 122 24.00 28.34 18.47
CA VAL A 122 25.11 28.07 19.41
C VAL A 122 26.46 27.94 18.71
N ALA A 123 26.46 27.76 17.38
CA ALA A 123 27.64 27.43 16.60
C ALA A 123 28.60 28.61 16.32
N ASP A 124 29.90 28.29 16.20
CA ASP A 124 30.97 29.19 15.78
C ASP A 124 30.88 29.54 14.28
N ALA A 125 31.66 30.52 13.81
CA ALA A 125 31.57 31.02 12.43
C ALA A 125 31.77 29.94 11.35
N THR A 126 32.72 29.02 11.55
CA THR A 126 32.98 27.90 10.63
C THR A 126 31.89 26.84 10.71
N GLN A 127 31.41 26.53 11.91
CA GLN A 127 30.33 25.57 12.14
C GLN A 127 28.99 26.08 11.56
N LYS A 128 28.72 27.39 11.66
CA LYS A 128 27.55 28.01 11.04
C LYS A 128 27.54 27.87 9.53
N GLU A 129 28.71 27.97 8.89
CA GLU A 129 28.80 27.78 7.44
C GLU A 129 28.50 26.34 7.04
N LEU A 130 29.10 25.37 7.72
CA LEU A 130 28.84 23.94 7.50
C LEU A 130 27.36 23.59 7.73
N LEU A 131 26.78 24.08 8.83
CA LEU A 131 25.36 23.84 9.15
C LEU A 131 24.42 24.47 8.12
N ARG A 132 24.74 25.66 7.57
CA ARG A 132 23.94 26.26 6.50
C ARG A 132 24.00 25.44 5.22
N GLN A 133 25.17 24.93 4.86
CA GLN A 133 25.34 24.07 3.71
C GLN A 133 24.54 22.77 3.88
N GLU A 134 24.64 22.12 5.05
CA GLU A 134 23.89 20.91 5.38
C GLU A 134 22.38 21.16 5.30
N VAL A 135 21.88 22.26 5.88
CA VAL A 135 20.46 22.62 5.82
C VAL A 135 20.00 22.85 4.37
N LEU A 136 20.84 23.43 3.51
CA LEU A 136 20.52 23.63 2.09
C LEU A 136 20.44 22.29 1.33
N GLU A 137 21.39 21.40 1.57
CA GLU A 137 21.41 20.06 0.97
C GLU A 137 20.21 19.23 1.43
N MET A 138 19.91 19.23 2.74
CA MET A 138 18.73 18.57 3.28
C MET A 138 17.43 19.14 2.68
N ASN A 139 17.28 20.46 2.56
CA ASN A 139 16.11 21.06 1.90
C ASN A 139 15.97 20.61 0.43
N THR A 140 17.08 20.47 -0.28
CA THR A 140 17.09 19.98 -1.67
C THR A 140 16.60 18.54 -1.75
N LEU A 141 17.03 17.68 -0.81
CA LEU A 141 16.56 16.30 -0.68
C LEU A 141 15.08 16.19 -0.28
N ALA A 142 14.57 17.13 0.53
CA ALA A 142 13.12 17.21 0.83
C ALA A 142 12.31 17.43 -0.45
N LEU A 143 12.78 18.36 -1.27
CA LEU A 143 12.09 18.80 -2.48
C LEU A 143 12.20 17.78 -3.60
N SER A 144 13.27 16.98 -3.65
CA SER A 144 13.41 15.92 -4.65
C SER A 144 12.39 14.79 -4.44
N GLY A 145 11.93 14.58 -3.21
CA GLY A 145 11.00 13.50 -2.87
C GLY A 145 11.62 12.10 -2.94
N GLU A 146 12.91 12.00 -3.28
CA GLU A 146 13.65 10.75 -3.46
C GLU A 146 13.90 10.03 -2.13
N VAL A 147 13.88 10.76 -1.01
CA VAL A 147 14.13 10.18 0.31
C VAL A 147 12.88 9.44 0.79
N VAL A 148 12.91 8.12 0.61
CA VAL A 148 11.84 7.22 1.04
C VAL A 148 12.28 6.28 2.15
N GLU A 149 11.41 6.06 3.12
CA GLU A 149 11.53 4.99 4.10
C GLU A 149 10.70 3.79 3.64
N ARG A 150 11.27 2.58 3.74
CA ARG A 150 10.52 1.35 3.49
C ARG A 150 9.73 0.95 4.74
N GLN A 151 8.42 0.83 4.59
CA GLN A 151 7.52 0.36 5.64
C GLN A 151 7.01 -1.04 5.31
N PHE A 152 6.94 -1.90 6.33
CA PHE A 152 6.57 -3.31 6.18
C PHE A 152 5.25 -3.60 6.87
N TYR A 153 4.35 -4.26 6.15
CA TYR A 153 3.02 -4.61 6.61
C TYR A 153 2.69 -6.07 6.29
N LEU A 154 1.91 -6.71 7.17
CA LEU A 154 1.24 -7.96 6.89
C LEU A 154 -0.26 -7.72 6.79
N ALA A 155 -0.87 -8.24 5.74
CA ALA A 155 -2.32 -8.24 5.55
C ALA A 155 -2.88 -9.64 5.82
N LEU A 156 -3.90 -9.69 6.66
CA LEU A 156 -4.73 -10.85 6.93
C LEU A 156 -6.12 -10.57 6.37
N TRP A 157 -6.78 -11.59 5.82
CA TRP A 157 -8.12 -11.43 5.24
C TRP A 157 -9.02 -12.62 5.56
N GLN A 158 -10.32 -12.36 5.66
CA GLN A 158 -11.36 -13.36 5.88
C GLN A 158 -12.68 -12.88 5.28
N ARG A 159 -13.59 -13.81 4.99
CA ARG A 159 -14.96 -13.45 4.57
C ARG A 159 -15.73 -12.86 5.76
N GLN A 160 -16.63 -11.92 5.48
CA GLN A 160 -17.49 -11.32 6.49
C GLN A 160 -18.57 -12.33 6.93
N ASP A 161 -18.30 -13.04 8.02
CA ASP A 161 -19.22 -13.97 8.66
C ASP A 161 -19.44 -13.58 10.14
N ALA A 162 -20.49 -14.11 10.77
CA ALA A 162 -20.79 -13.86 12.18
C ALA A 162 -19.63 -14.34 13.08
N GLY A 163 -18.95 -13.39 13.73
CA GLY A 163 -17.78 -13.67 14.58
C GLY A 163 -16.42 -13.62 13.85
N GLY A 164 -16.41 -13.38 12.54
CA GLY A 164 -15.17 -13.28 11.75
C GLY A 164 -14.22 -12.18 12.23
N GLU A 165 -14.76 -11.08 12.78
CA GLU A 165 -13.95 -9.99 13.33
C GLU A 165 -13.11 -10.44 14.53
N ARG A 166 -13.71 -11.24 15.42
CA ARG A 166 -13.02 -11.74 16.61
C ARG A 166 -11.93 -12.72 16.21
N ASP A 167 -12.24 -13.67 15.32
CA ASP A 167 -11.28 -14.65 14.81
C ASP A 167 -10.10 -13.98 14.08
N LEU A 168 -10.38 -13.01 13.20
CA LEU A 168 -9.34 -12.27 12.48
C LEU A 168 -8.46 -11.46 13.43
N LEU A 169 -9.06 -10.82 14.44
CA LEU A 169 -8.33 -10.06 15.45
C LEU A 169 -7.45 -10.96 16.32
N GLU A 170 -7.94 -12.13 16.71
CA GLU A 170 -7.16 -13.12 17.47
C GLU A 170 -5.97 -13.62 16.65
N LYS A 171 -6.16 -13.94 15.36
CA LYS A 171 -5.07 -14.29 14.45
C LYS A 171 -4.03 -13.18 14.35
N ALA A 172 -4.48 -11.92 14.19
CA ALA A 172 -3.58 -10.78 14.09
C ALA A 172 -2.80 -10.51 15.38
N LYS A 173 -3.46 -10.62 16.55
CA LYS A 173 -2.80 -10.50 17.86
C LYS A 173 -1.79 -11.61 18.10
N ARG A 174 -2.14 -12.85 17.76
CA ARG A 174 -1.23 -14.00 17.84
C ARG A 174 -0.01 -13.80 16.94
N LEU A 175 -0.22 -13.32 15.72
CA LEU A 175 0.87 -12.98 14.81
C LEU A 175 1.79 -11.90 15.41
N ALA A 176 1.22 -10.83 15.97
CA ALA A 176 1.98 -9.78 16.64
C ALA A 176 2.80 -10.30 17.83
N GLN A 177 2.23 -11.22 18.61
CA GLN A 177 2.91 -11.88 19.73
C GLN A 177 4.12 -12.68 19.24
N HIS A 178 3.96 -13.52 18.22
CA HIS A 178 5.08 -14.29 17.64
C HIS A 178 6.23 -13.39 17.15
N PHE A 179 5.92 -12.22 16.55
CA PHE A 179 6.95 -11.24 16.21
C PHE A 179 7.61 -10.64 17.46
N GLY A 180 6.82 -10.29 18.47
CA GLY A 180 7.31 -9.75 19.74
C GLY A 180 8.24 -10.71 20.49
N ASP A 181 7.90 -11.99 20.53
CA ASP A 181 8.70 -13.06 21.14
C ASP A 181 10.03 -13.27 20.38
N ALA A 182 10.01 -13.06 19.06
CA ALA A 182 11.20 -13.02 18.23
C ALA A 182 11.99 -11.69 18.30
N GLN A 183 11.62 -10.78 19.21
CA GLN A 183 12.22 -9.46 19.40
C GLN A 183 12.05 -8.50 18.21
N VAL A 184 11.03 -8.74 17.38
CA VAL A 184 10.64 -7.85 16.29
C VAL A 184 9.40 -7.05 16.73
N GLN A 185 9.53 -5.73 16.78
CA GLN A 185 8.40 -4.88 17.14
C GLN A 185 7.33 -4.94 16.05
N SER A 186 6.08 -5.09 16.46
CA SER A 186 4.92 -5.03 15.57
C SER A 186 3.72 -4.45 16.29
N HIS A 187 2.82 -3.81 15.55
CA HIS A 187 1.53 -3.38 16.10
C HIS A 187 0.41 -3.46 15.06
N LEU A 188 -0.80 -3.64 15.57
CA LEU A 188 -2.01 -3.64 14.74
C LEU A 188 -2.31 -2.22 14.25
N LEU A 189 -2.70 -2.07 12.99
CA LEU A 189 -3.04 -0.75 12.46
C LEU A 189 -4.40 -0.29 13.00
N LYS A 190 -4.49 1.00 13.33
CA LYS A 190 -5.76 1.68 13.61
C LYS A 190 -6.34 2.27 12.32
N GLN A 191 -7.61 2.66 12.38
CA GLN A 191 -8.36 3.23 11.25
C GLN A 191 -7.59 4.29 10.45
N GLN A 192 -6.98 5.27 11.13
CA GLN A 192 -6.20 6.34 10.47
C GLN A 192 -4.97 5.79 9.71
N GLU A 193 -4.32 4.77 10.25
CA GLU A 193 -3.14 4.15 9.64
C GLU A 193 -3.52 3.28 8.45
N ILE A 194 -4.67 2.61 8.50
CA ILE A 194 -5.21 1.86 7.36
C ILE A 194 -5.53 2.81 6.21
N VAL A 195 -6.19 3.95 6.50
CA VAL A 195 -6.46 5.00 5.49
C VAL A 195 -5.14 5.47 4.87
N ARG A 196 -4.11 5.72 5.69
CA ARG A 196 -2.79 6.11 5.21
C ARG A 196 -2.16 5.05 4.33
N LEU A 197 -2.22 3.77 4.71
CA LEU A 197 -1.71 2.67 3.91
C LEU A 197 -2.41 2.59 2.55
N CYS A 198 -3.74 2.72 2.52
CA CYS A 198 -4.51 2.78 1.28
C CYS A 198 -4.07 3.96 0.40
N ASN A 199 -3.80 5.13 0.99
CA ASN A 199 -3.31 6.28 0.24
C ASN A 199 -1.91 6.05 -0.32
N LEU A 200 -1.00 5.42 0.44
CA LEU A 200 0.36 5.13 -0.03
C LEU A 200 0.36 4.15 -1.19
N VAL A 201 -0.51 3.13 -1.17
CA VAL A 201 -0.56 2.09 -2.21
C VAL A 201 -1.29 2.56 -3.47
N ASN A 202 -2.36 3.36 -3.33
CA ASN A 202 -3.25 3.66 -4.47
C ASN A 202 -3.08 5.06 -5.06
N ASN A 203 -2.35 5.97 -4.41
CA ASN A 203 -2.15 7.31 -4.95
C ASN A 203 -0.96 7.30 -5.95
N PRO A 204 -1.18 7.67 -7.23
CA PRO A 204 -0.12 7.77 -8.24
C PRO A 204 0.99 8.76 -7.87
N ALA A 205 0.72 9.71 -6.97
CA ALA A 205 1.72 10.62 -6.43
C ALA A 205 2.72 9.93 -5.49
N TYR A 206 2.62 8.63 -5.23
CA TYR A 206 3.63 7.85 -4.51
C TYR A 206 4.24 6.73 -5.37
N THR A 207 3.67 6.44 -6.56
CA THR A 207 4.15 5.35 -7.44
C THR A 207 5.42 5.70 -8.23
N HIS A 208 5.79 6.98 -8.32
CA HIS A 208 7.02 7.41 -9.00
C HIS A 208 8.30 7.13 -8.18
N LEU A 209 8.15 6.68 -6.94
CA LEU A 209 9.25 6.37 -6.02
C LEU A 209 9.68 4.90 -6.06
N ASP A 210 8.92 4.05 -6.77
CA ASP A 210 9.17 2.61 -6.90
C ASP A 210 9.90 2.26 -8.23
N LEU A 211 10.64 3.21 -8.82
CA LEU A 211 11.39 3.01 -10.07
C LEU A 211 12.65 2.13 -9.93
N ASP A 212 12.86 1.49 -8.77
CA ASP A 212 13.75 0.35 -8.69
C ASP A 212 13.06 -0.83 -9.38
N GLU A 213 13.55 -1.25 -10.55
CA GLU A 213 13.12 -2.49 -11.17
C GLU A 213 13.10 -3.58 -10.09
N PRO A 214 11.99 -4.30 -9.88
CA PRO A 214 11.95 -5.35 -8.89
C PRO A 214 12.95 -6.43 -9.30
N GLU A 215 14.13 -6.46 -8.67
CA GLU A 215 14.99 -7.64 -8.74
C GLU A 215 14.17 -8.80 -8.19
N SER A 216 13.78 -9.71 -9.07
CA SER A 216 13.11 -10.95 -8.74
C SER A 216 14.10 -11.89 -8.04
N THR A 217 14.53 -11.53 -6.84
CA THR A 217 15.44 -12.35 -6.06
C THR A 217 14.60 -13.23 -5.15
N ILE A 218 14.19 -14.39 -5.67
CA ILE A 218 13.77 -15.48 -4.79
C ILE A 218 15.03 -15.90 -4.01
N PRO A 219 15.08 -15.74 -2.68
CA PRO A 219 16.26 -16.13 -1.92
C PRO A 219 16.44 -17.65 -2.04
N SER A 220 17.45 -18.07 -2.79
CA SER A 220 17.84 -19.47 -2.89
C SER A 220 18.78 -19.80 -1.74
N LEU A 221 18.44 -20.80 -0.94
CA LEU A 221 19.36 -21.37 0.04
C LEU A 221 20.40 -22.19 -0.72
N LEU A 222 21.52 -21.55 -1.08
CA LEU A 222 22.70 -22.27 -1.57
C LEU A 222 23.24 -23.12 -0.41
N ARG A 223 23.02 -24.43 -0.51
CA ARG A 223 23.66 -25.43 0.34
C ARG A 223 25.15 -25.43 -0.01
N MET A 224 25.98 -24.81 0.83
CA MET A 224 27.43 -25.01 0.74
C MET A 224 27.70 -26.45 1.18
N GLU A 225 28.02 -27.31 0.22
CA GLU A 225 28.63 -28.61 0.50
C GLU A 225 30.09 -28.36 0.94
N ALA A 226 30.48 -29.07 2.01
CA ALA A 226 31.78 -28.96 2.66
C ALA A 226 32.88 -29.68 1.89
#